data_AF-A0A2U3LE53-F1
#
_entry.id   AF-A0A2U3LE53-F1
#
_cell.length_a   1.000
_cell.length_b   1.000
_cell.length_c   1.000
_cell.angle_alpha   90.00
_cell.angle_beta   90.00
_cell.angle_gamma   90.00
#
_symmetry.space_group_name_H-M   'P 1'
#
loop_
_entity.id
_entity.type
_entity.pdbx_description
1 polymer ?
#
loop_
_entity_poly.entity_id
_entity_poly.type
_entity_poly.pdbx_seq_one_letter_code
_entity_poly.pdbx_strand_id
1 'polypeptide(L)'
;MEKLFNLPLAAWLVFLGSAMLEVGGDAVVRKGLRGTNLVIILAGGLMLAGYGLLVNTVQWDFSKLLGVYVAIFAVVSVMCGRFLFGESVPHSTWLGLVIIVTGGMVIQFG
;
A
#
# COMPACT_ATOMS: atom_id res chain seq x y z
N MET A 1 -17.01 -20.36 -2.41
CA MET A 1 -16.14 -19.17 -2.33
C MET A 1 -15.43 -19.05 -0.99
N GLU A 2 -16.06 -19.42 0.13
CA GLU A 2 -15.47 -19.45 1.49
C GLU A 2 -14.20 -20.32 1.65
N LYS A 3 -14.07 -21.40 0.88
CA LYS A 3 -12.92 -22.33 0.99
C LYS A 3 -11.66 -21.85 0.26
N LEU A 4 -11.76 -20.94 -0.71
CA LEU A 4 -10.59 -20.45 -1.46
C LEU A 4 -9.77 -19.42 -0.66
N PHE A 5 -10.44 -18.68 0.23
CA PHE A 5 -9.84 -17.64 1.08
C PHE A 5 -9.19 -18.18 2.37
N ASN A 6 -9.39 -19.46 2.69
CA ASN A 6 -8.78 -20.11 3.85
C ASN A 6 -7.35 -20.63 3.59
N LEU A 7 -6.81 -20.44 2.38
CA LEU A 7 -5.43 -20.75 2.08
C LEU A 7 -4.57 -19.52 2.40
N PRO A 8 -3.57 -19.61 3.30
CA PRO A 8 -2.70 -18.48 3.63
C PRO A 8 -2.09 -17.84 2.38
N LEU A 9 -1.81 -18.63 1.34
CA LEU A 9 -1.34 -18.16 0.05
C LEU A 9 -2.32 -17.19 -0.65
N ALA A 10 -3.62 -17.45 -0.60
CA ALA A 10 -4.62 -16.58 -1.22
C ALA A 10 -4.67 -15.21 -0.52
N ALA A 11 -4.59 -15.21 0.82
CA ALA A 11 -4.49 -13.97 1.60
C ALA A 11 -3.23 -13.17 1.23
N TRP A 12 -2.07 -13.83 1.13
CA TRP A 12 -0.82 -13.18 0.69
C TRP A 12 -0.90 -12.61 -0.73
N LEU A 13 -1.54 -13.33 -1.67
CA LEU A 13 -1.74 -12.84 -3.03
C LEU A 13 -2.70 -11.65 -3.09
N VAL A 14 -3.76 -11.66 -2.29
CA VAL A 14 -4.69 -10.53 -2.16
C VAL A 14 -3.96 -9.31 -1.58
N PHE A 15 -3.12 -9.50 -0.56
CA PHE A 15 -2.28 -8.43 0.01
C PHE A 15 -1.26 -7.87 -0.99
N LEU A 16 -0.62 -8.74 -1.78
CA LEU A 16 0.33 -8.30 -2.79
C LEU A 16 -0.39 -7.51 -3.90
N GLY A 17 -1.52 -8.02 -4.39
CA GLY A 17 -2.34 -7.34 -5.38
C GLY A 17 -2.91 -6.01 -4.88
N SER A 18 -3.31 -5.95 -3.61
CA SER A 18 -3.82 -4.73 -2.98
C SER A 18 -2.71 -3.67 -2.86
N ALA A 19 -1.51 -4.05 -2.41
CA ALA A 19 -0.36 -3.14 -2.35
C ALA A 19 0.06 -2.59 -3.73
N MET A 20 0.02 -3.43 -4.78
CA MET A 20 0.31 -2.98 -6.15
C MET A 20 -0.73 -2.00 -6.68
N LEU A 21 -2.03 -2.26 -6.42
CA LEU A 21 -3.11 -1.36 -6.81
C LEU A 21 -3.03 -0.01 -6.09
N GLU A 22 -2.64 -0.03 -4.83
CA GLU A 22 -2.48 1.18 -4.05
C GLU A 22 -1.33 2.06 -4.56
N VAL A 23 -0.12 1.51 -4.60
CA VAL A 23 1.08 2.25 -5.03
C VAL A 23 0.96 2.68 -6.50
N GLY A 24 0.39 1.82 -7.34
CA GLY A 24 0.08 2.14 -8.72
C GLY A 24 -0.99 3.24 -8.84
N GLY A 25 -2.04 3.17 -8.02
CA GLY A 25 -3.10 4.17 -7.95
C GLY A 25 -2.56 5.55 -7.60
N ASP A 26 -1.73 5.64 -6.56
CA ASP A 26 -1.07 6.88 -6.14
C ASP A 26 -0.15 7.45 -7.23
N ALA A 27 0.62 6.60 -7.90
CA ALA A 27 1.47 7.01 -9.01
C ALA A 27 0.65 7.56 -10.20
N VAL A 28 -0.48 6.92 -10.52
CA VAL A 28 -1.40 7.35 -11.58
C VAL A 28 -2.08 8.67 -11.22
N VAL A 29 -2.59 8.82 -9.99
CA VAL A 29 -3.16 10.10 -9.50
C VAL A 29 -2.13 11.21 -9.58
N ARG A 30 -0.89 10.97 -9.10
CA ARG A 30 0.21 11.93 -9.16
C ARG A 30 0.53 12.37 -10.59
N LYS A 31 0.52 11.43 -11.53
CA LYS A 31 0.71 11.71 -12.96
C LYS A 31 -0.45 12.55 -13.53
N GLY A 32 -1.68 12.21 -13.17
CA GLY A 32 -2.87 12.95 -13.58
C GLY A 32 -2.90 14.39 -13.07
N LEU A 33 -2.53 14.60 -11.80
CA LEU A 33 -2.43 15.94 -11.19
C LEU A 33 -1.35 16.79 -11.86
N ARG A 34 -0.16 16.22 -12.13
CA ARG A 34 0.94 16.93 -12.82
C ARG A 34 0.62 17.27 -14.28
N GLY A 35 -0.23 16.48 -14.95
CA GLY A 35 -0.65 16.70 -16.33
C GLY A 35 -2.03 17.32 -16.50
N THR A 36 -2.68 17.75 -15.41
CA THR A 36 -4.07 18.28 -15.38
C THR A 36 -5.08 17.40 -16.15
N ASN A 37 -4.92 16.07 -16.09
CA ASN A 37 -5.76 15.12 -16.81
C ASN A 37 -6.72 14.41 -15.84
N LEU A 38 -7.98 14.85 -15.84
CA LEU A 38 -9.02 14.34 -14.96
C LEU A 38 -9.28 12.84 -15.15
N VAL A 39 -9.18 12.32 -16.37
CA VAL A 39 -9.41 10.90 -16.67
C VAL A 39 -8.34 10.04 -16.00
N ILE A 40 -7.08 10.48 -16.02
CA ILE A 40 -5.97 9.79 -15.36
C ILE A 40 -6.15 9.84 -13.83
N ILE A 41 -6.59 10.97 -13.28
CA ILE A 41 -6.89 11.09 -11.84
C ILE A 41 -7.99 10.10 -11.44
N LEU A 42 -9.09 10.05 -12.18
CA LEU A 42 -10.21 9.13 -11.89
C LEU A 42 -9.81 7.66 -12.03
N ALA A 43 -8.98 7.32 -13.01
CA ALA A 43 -8.44 5.96 -13.16
C ALA A 43 -7.61 5.56 -11.93
N GLY A 44 -6.73 6.44 -11.44
CA GLY A 44 -5.97 6.20 -10.21
C GLY A 44 -6.88 6.09 -8.97
N GLY A 45 -7.92 6.91 -8.88
CA GLY A 45 -8.93 6.82 -7.82
C GLY A 45 -9.70 5.48 -7.83
N LEU A 46 -10.03 4.96 -9.01
CA LEU A 46 -10.65 3.62 -9.14
C LEU A 46 -9.71 2.50 -8.70
N MET A 47 -8.40 2.62 -8.98
CA MET A 47 -7.40 1.66 -8.49
C MET A 47 -7.33 1.66 -6.96
N LEU A 48 -7.33 2.85 -6.35
CA LEU A 48 -7.35 3.02 -4.89
C LEU A 48 -8.63 2.44 -4.27
N ALA A 49 -9.79 2.68 -4.87
CA ALA A 49 -11.05 2.09 -4.43
C ALA A 49 -11.02 0.54 -4.51
N GLY A 50 -10.47 -0.01 -5.61
CA GLY A 50 -10.29 -1.44 -5.78
C GLY A 50 -9.36 -2.06 -4.75
N TYR A 51 -8.25 -1.39 -4.44
CA TYR A 51 -7.35 -1.76 -3.36
C TYR A 51 -8.11 -1.85 -2.02
N GLY A 52 -8.86 -0.80 -1.67
CA GLY A 52 -9.60 -0.73 -0.40
C GLY A 52 -10.63 -1.85 -0.26
N LEU A 53 -11.29 -2.23 -1.36
CA LEU A 53 -12.20 -3.37 -1.37
C LEU A 53 -11.45 -4.70 -1.14
N LEU A 54 -10.31 -4.91 -1.81
CA LEU A 54 -9.52 -6.15 -1.67
C LEU A 54 -8.96 -6.31 -0.26
N VAL A 55 -8.37 -5.26 0.33
CA VAL A 55 -7.74 -5.38 1.65
C VAL A 55 -8.76 -5.66 2.75
N ASN A 56 -9.98 -5.13 2.63
CA ASN A 56 -11.07 -5.34 3.59
C ASN A 56 -11.82 -6.67 3.40
N THR A 57 -11.53 -7.42 2.33
CA THR A 57 -12.09 -8.78 2.17
C THR A 57 -11.38 -9.82 3.03
N VAL A 58 -10.17 -9.52 3.52
CA VAL A 58 -9.40 -10.44 4.37
C VAL A 58 -9.92 -10.35 5.80
N GLN A 59 -10.35 -11.49 6.36
CA GLN A 59 -10.82 -11.58 7.75
C GLN A 59 -9.65 -11.61 8.73
N TRP A 60 -8.95 -10.49 8.84
CA TRP A 60 -7.94 -10.26 9.87
C TRP A 60 -8.44 -9.18 10.83
N ASP A 61 -7.92 -9.15 12.07
CA ASP A 61 -8.19 -8.06 13.01
C ASP A 61 -7.82 -6.74 12.34
N PHE A 62 -8.82 -5.85 12.15
CA PHE A 62 -8.65 -4.60 11.41
C PHE A 62 -7.47 -3.77 11.91
N SER A 63 -7.27 -3.70 13.23
CA SER A 63 -6.16 -2.99 13.87
C SER A 63 -4.79 -3.57 13.52
N LYS A 64 -4.66 -4.91 13.48
CA LYS A 64 -3.40 -5.59 13.13
C LYS A 64 -3.10 -5.48 11.64
N LEU A 65 -4.13 -5.67 10.83
CA LEU A 65 -4.08 -5.47 9.39
C LEU A 65 -3.61 -4.06 9.05
N LEU A 66 -4.19 -3.03 9.69
CA LEU A 66 -3.82 -1.63 9.50
C LEU A 66 -2.34 -1.38 9.84
N GLY A 67 -1.85 -1.92 10.96
CA GLY A 67 -0.46 -1.74 11.39
C GLY A 67 0.57 -2.30 10.41
N VAL A 68 0.38 -3.56 9.97
CA VAL A 68 1.25 -4.20 8.97
C VAL A 68 1.15 -3.50 7.62
N TYR A 69 -0.07 -3.16 7.23
CA TYR A 69 -0.35 -2.50 5.97
C TYR A 69 0.34 -1.13 5.85
N VAL A 70 0.22 -0.26 6.86
CA VAL A 70 0.88 1.06 6.86
C VAL A 70 2.39 0.93 6.78
N ALA A 71 2.98 -0.06 7.46
CA ALA A 71 4.41 -0.32 7.39
C ALA A 71 4.86 -0.73 5.98
N ILE A 72 4.16 -1.69 5.35
CA ILE A 72 4.47 -2.13 4.00
C ILE A 72 4.29 -0.99 3.00
N PHE A 73 3.17 -0.27 3.09
CA PHE A 73 2.89 0.87 2.21
C PHE A 73 3.99 1.93 2.30
N ALA A 74 4.43 2.30 3.50
CA ALA A 74 5.51 3.26 3.68
C ALA A 74 6.83 2.79 3.02
N VAL A 75 7.19 1.52 3.20
CA VAL A 75 8.40 0.94 2.60
C VAL A 75 8.32 0.99 1.07
N VAL A 76 7.24 0.45 0.51
CA VAL A 76 7.08 0.36 -0.95
C VAL A 76 6.99 1.76 -1.57
N SER A 77 6.31 2.71 -0.92
CA SER A 77 6.22 4.09 -1.39
C SER A 77 7.57 4.80 -1.42
N VAL A 78 8.39 4.66 -0.36
CA VAL A 78 9.74 5.24 -0.33
C VAL A 78 10.66 4.56 -1.37
N MET A 79 10.57 3.24 -1.52
CA MET A 79 11.33 2.51 -2.54
C MET A 79 10.92 2.92 -3.96
N CYS A 80 9.62 3.06 -4.21
CA CYS A 80 9.05 3.54 -5.47
C CYS A 80 9.53 4.99 -5.76
N GLY A 81 9.46 5.88 -4.77
CA GLY A 81 10.04 7.23 -4.82
C GLY A 81 11.50 7.22 -5.24
N ARG A 82 12.30 6.35 -4.63
CA ARG A 82 13.73 6.24 -4.89
C ARG A 82 14.05 5.65 -6.28
N PHE A 83 13.41 4.55 -6.66
CA PHE A 83 13.76 3.78 -7.85
C PHE A 83 12.99 4.16 -9.11
N LEU A 84 11.68 4.43 -9.00
CA LEU A 84 10.83 4.75 -10.15
C LEU A 84 10.82 6.25 -10.46
N PHE A 85 10.86 7.09 -9.43
CA PHE A 85 10.87 8.55 -9.59
C PHE A 85 12.27 9.18 -9.49
N GLY A 86 13.29 8.40 -9.13
CA GLY A 86 14.68 8.87 -9.02
C GLY A 86 14.89 9.91 -7.91
N GLU A 87 13.99 9.98 -6.94
CA GLU A 87 14.05 11.00 -5.88
C GLU A 87 15.26 10.76 -4.97
N SER A 88 15.93 11.83 -4.55
CA SER A 88 16.96 11.76 -3.51
C SER A 88 16.29 11.65 -2.15
N VAL A 89 16.08 10.42 -1.69
CA VAL A 89 15.48 10.16 -0.37
C VAL A 89 16.49 10.51 0.73
N PRO A 90 16.24 11.52 1.57
CA PRO A 90 17.17 11.94 2.62
C PRO A 90 17.26 10.89 3.74
N HIS A 91 18.38 10.89 4.48
CA HIS A 91 18.60 9.96 5.58
C HIS A 91 17.53 10.04 6.69
N SER A 92 16.92 11.22 6.89
CA SER A 92 15.80 11.39 7.82
C SER A 92 14.55 10.60 7.42
N THR A 93 14.27 10.43 6.13
CA THR A 93 13.15 9.62 5.64
C THR A 93 13.37 8.14 5.94
N TRP A 94 14.60 7.65 5.82
CA TRP A 94 14.95 6.28 6.21
C TRP A 94 14.77 6.04 7.71
N LEU A 95 15.13 7.02 8.55
CA LEU A 95 14.87 6.93 9.99
C LEU A 95 13.36 6.89 10.28
N GLY A 96 12.58 7.75 9.62
CA GLY A 96 11.12 7.73 9.71
C GLY A 96 10.54 6.37 9.30
N LEU A 97 11.09 5.76 8.25
CA LEU A 97 10.66 4.43 7.80
C LEU A 97 10.89 3.36 8.84
N VAL A 98 12.05 3.37 9.51
CA VAL A 98 12.35 2.45 10.63
C VAL A 98 11.34 2.62 11.76
N ILE A 99 10.97 3.86 12.10
CA ILE A 99 9.97 4.15 13.14
C ILE A 99 8.60 3.59 12.75
N ILE A 100 8.16 3.81 11.51
CA ILE A 100 6.87 3.31 11.01
C ILE A 100 6.84 1.78 11.05
N VAL A 101 7.89 1.12 10.57
CA VAL A 101 7.99 -0.35 10.59
C VAL A 101 7.96 -0.88 12.02
N THR A 102 8.70 -0.23 12.94
CA THR A 102 8.70 -0.60 14.36
C THR A 102 7.32 -0.42 14.98
N GLY A 103 6.64 0.69 14.69
CA GLY A 103 5.27 0.93 15.14
C GLY A 103 4.28 -0.12 14.62
N GLY A 104 4.42 -0.51 13.35
CA GLY A 104 3.64 -1.60 12.75
C GLY A 104 3.88 -2.95 13.44
N MET A 105 5.14 -3.26 13.79
CA MET A 105 5.47 -4.47 14.56
C MET A 105 4.86 -4.43 15.96
N VAL A 106 4.89 -3.28 16.64
CA VAL A 106 4.25 -3.13 17.96
C VAL A 106 2.74 -3.39 17.87
N ILE A 107 2.06 -2.87 16.84
CA ILE A 107 0.62 -3.11 16.63
C ILE A 107 0.34 -4.58 16.29
N GLN A 108 1.27 -5.26 15.60
CA GLN A 108 1.11 -6.65 15.20
C GLN A 108 1.28 -7.64 16.38
N PHE A 109 2.21 -7.34 17.29
CA PHE A 109 2.60 -8.24 18.38
C PHE A 109 2.14 -7.80 19.78
N GLY A 110 1.61 -6.58 19.92
CA GLY A 110 0.97 -6.07 21.14
C GLY A 110 -0.52 -6.41 21.20
#